data_AF-A0A847ZA50-F1
#
_entry.id   AF-A0A847ZA50-F1
#
_cell.length_a   1.000
_cell.length_b   1.000
_cell.length_c   1.000
_cell.angle_alpha   90.00
_cell.angle_beta   90.00
_cell.angle_gamma   90.00
#
_symmetry.space_group_name_H-M   'P 1'
#
loop_
_entity.id
_entity.type
_entity.pdbx_description
1 polymer ?
#
loop_
_entity_poly.entity_id
_entity_poly.type
_entity_poly.pdbx_seq_one_letter_code
_entity_poly.pdbx_strand_id
1 'polypeptide(L)'
;MKKIAASILATLFIVVMVTGCADEKGPAQLAMKAAEQAVTATKAEAAKLVPEQMAALEAALASAKDKLAKGEYKAALTEAQGLVGKAKDVLAAAKAKKDELSKQWTELTEGMPQMVEAIQGKVDSLSKLKKLPKNITTEKLAEAKSGLEAVKADLAKAQESFKSGNIAEAVAAAAAVKEKAVKAMESLGISAPEPAKS
;
A
#
# COMPACT_ATOMS: atom_id res chain seq x y z
N MET A 1 6.08 0.61 -34.30
CA MET A 1 5.14 -0.52 -34.54
C MET A 1 3.81 -0.17 -33.90
N LYS A 2 2.81 0.13 -34.72
CA LYS A 2 1.73 1.10 -34.46
C LYS A 2 0.33 0.46 -34.59
N LYS A 3 0.20 -0.85 -34.33
CA LYS A 3 -1.02 -1.62 -34.69
C LYS A 3 -1.60 -2.53 -33.60
N ILE A 4 -1.31 -2.30 -32.32
CA ILE A 4 -1.87 -3.13 -31.23
C ILE A 4 -2.88 -2.36 -30.36
N ALA A 5 -3.08 -1.06 -30.61
CA ALA A 5 -3.97 -0.21 -29.82
C ALA A 5 -5.44 -0.13 -30.30
N ALA A 6 -5.88 -0.99 -31.23
CA ALA A 6 -7.15 -0.80 -31.94
C ALA A 6 -8.04 -2.06 -32.06
N SER A 7 -8.09 -2.93 -31.04
CA SER A 7 -8.99 -4.11 -31.07
C SER A 7 -9.72 -4.44 -29.76
N ILE A 8 -9.86 -3.48 -28.84
CA ILE A 8 -10.68 -3.67 -27.61
C ILE A 8 -11.80 -2.61 -27.53
N LEU A 9 -12.32 -2.14 -28.68
CA LEU A 9 -13.40 -1.14 -28.70
C LEU A 9 -14.60 -1.49 -29.62
N ALA A 10 -14.60 -2.65 -30.26
CA ALA A 10 -15.72 -3.04 -31.12
C ALA A 10 -16.19 -4.44 -30.74
N THR A 11 -17.22 -4.51 -29.89
CA THR A 11 -18.49 -5.24 -30.13
C THR A 11 -19.34 -5.10 -28.85
N LEU A 12 -19.89 -3.91 -28.62
CA LEU A 12 -20.97 -3.67 -27.65
C LEU A 12 -22.16 -3.06 -28.39
N PHE A 13 -22.64 -3.74 -29.42
CA PHE A 13 -23.88 -3.40 -30.10
C PHE A 13 -24.60 -4.69 -30.47
N ILE A 14 -25.41 -5.20 -29.53
CA ILE A 14 -26.46 -6.17 -29.84
C ILE A 14 -27.77 -5.41 -29.67
N VAL A 15 -28.40 -5.13 -30.80
CA VAL A 15 -29.78 -4.67 -30.90
C VAL A 15 -30.67 -5.79 -30.37
N VAL A 16 -31.33 -5.56 -29.23
CA VAL A 16 -32.35 -6.46 -28.69
C VAL A 16 -33.72 -5.90 -29.08
N MET A 17 -34.29 -6.43 -30.16
CA MET A 17 -35.73 -6.41 -30.39
C MET A 17 -36.29 -7.79 -30.08
N VAL A 18 -36.85 -7.99 -28.89
CA VAL A 18 -37.85 -9.03 -28.62
C VAL A 18 -38.89 -8.48 -27.66
N THR A 19 -40.11 -8.32 -28.18
CA THR A 19 -41.36 -8.11 -27.46
C THR A 19 -41.84 -9.45 -26.88
N GLY A 20 -41.99 -9.54 -25.55
CA GLY A 20 -42.62 -10.68 -24.86
C GLY A 20 -41.97 -11.04 -23.52
N CYS A 21 -42.73 -10.90 -22.42
CA CYS A 21 -42.48 -11.34 -21.04
C CYS A 21 -41.09 -11.89 -20.62
N ALA A 22 -40.33 -11.05 -19.90
CA ALA A 22 -39.57 -11.35 -18.67
C ALA A 22 -38.67 -12.61 -18.60
N ASP A 23 -37.52 -12.60 -19.27
CA ASP A 23 -36.37 -13.44 -18.87
C ASP A 23 -35.13 -12.55 -18.63
N GLU A 24 -35.22 -11.67 -17.61
CA GLU A 24 -34.12 -10.79 -17.14
C GLU A 24 -32.91 -11.58 -16.60
N LYS A 25 -33.07 -12.90 -16.46
CA LYS A 25 -32.08 -13.86 -15.98
C LYS A 25 -30.82 -13.91 -16.85
N GLY A 26 -30.96 -13.82 -18.18
CA GLY A 26 -29.81 -13.82 -19.10
C GLY A 26 -28.89 -12.60 -18.91
N PRO A 27 -29.42 -11.37 -19.03
CA PRO A 27 -28.68 -10.14 -18.74
C PRO A 27 -28.10 -10.10 -17.33
N ALA A 28 -28.85 -10.53 -16.31
CA ALA A 28 -28.37 -10.55 -14.92
C ALA A 28 -27.15 -11.47 -14.74
N GLN A 29 -27.15 -12.66 -15.34
CA GLN A 29 -26.00 -13.57 -15.29
C GLN A 29 -24.77 -13.03 -16.02
N LEU A 30 -24.96 -12.39 -17.18
CA LEU A 30 -23.85 -11.76 -17.92
C LEU A 30 -23.24 -10.61 -17.13
N ALA A 31 -24.07 -9.73 -16.56
CA ALA A 31 -23.62 -8.65 -15.70
C ALA A 31 -22.90 -9.19 -14.46
N MET A 32 -23.41 -10.29 -13.86
CA MET A 32 -22.75 -10.92 -12.72
C MET A 32 -21.35 -11.42 -13.07
N LYS A 33 -21.19 -12.11 -14.21
CA LYS A 33 -19.87 -12.55 -14.68
C LYS A 33 -18.91 -11.38 -14.88
N ALA A 34 -19.39 -10.29 -15.47
CA ALA A 34 -18.58 -9.08 -15.64
C ALA A 34 -18.17 -8.46 -14.29
N ALA A 35 -19.08 -8.42 -13.32
CA ALA A 35 -18.79 -7.97 -11.96
C ALA A 35 -17.74 -8.87 -11.28
N GLU A 36 -17.90 -10.19 -11.33
CA GLU A 36 -16.94 -11.15 -10.77
C GLU A 36 -15.54 -10.98 -11.37
N GLN A 37 -15.45 -10.81 -12.69
CA GLN A 37 -14.19 -10.56 -13.37
C GLN A 37 -13.56 -9.24 -12.93
N ALA A 38 -14.35 -8.16 -12.82
CA ALA A 38 -13.87 -6.86 -12.37
C ALA A 38 -13.36 -6.88 -10.92
N VAL A 39 -14.10 -7.53 -10.01
CA VAL A 39 -13.71 -7.71 -8.61
C VAL A 39 -12.43 -8.55 -8.50
N THR A 40 -12.34 -9.65 -9.25
CA THR A 40 -11.15 -10.52 -9.29
C THR A 40 -9.92 -9.77 -9.80
N ALA A 41 -10.06 -9.00 -10.88
CA ALA A 41 -8.97 -8.19 -11.44
C ALA A 41 -8.47 -7.10 -10.47
N THR A 42 -9.34 -6.61 -9.59
CA THR A 42 -9.02 -5.57 -8.61
C THR A 42 -8.36 -6.13 -7.35
N LYS A 43 -8.67 -7.38 -6.99
CA LYS A 43 -8.29 -8.00 -5.71
C LYS A 43 -6.80 -7.94 -5.38
N ALA A 44 -5.93 -8.22 -6.36
CA ALA A 44 -4.49 -8.34 -6.12
C ALA A 44 -3.85 -7.03 -5.62
N GLU A 45 -4.23 -5.88 -6.20
CA GLU A 45 -3.72 -4.57 -5.78
C GLU A 45 -4.53 -4.00 -4.61
N ALA A 46 -5.86 -4.08 -4.67
CA ALA A 46 -6.73 -3.44 -3.69
C ALA A 46 -6.70 -4.10 -2.31
N ALA A 47 -6.54 -5.43 -2.22
CA ALA A 47 -6.47 -6.10 -0.93
C ALA A 47 -5.26 -5.67 -0.09
N LYS A 48 -4.16 -5.24 -0.74
CA LYS A 48 -2.94 -4.80 -0.06
C LYS A 48 -2.96 -3.32 0.32
N LEU A 49 -3.66 -2.49 -0.45
CA LEU A 49 -3.56 -1.03 -0.36
C LEU A 49 -4.81 -0.37 0.19
N VAL A 50 -5.98 -0.94 -0.09
CA VAL A 50 -7.30 -0.45 0.34
C VAL A 50 -8.19 -1.61 0.82
N PRO A 51 -7.74 -2.41 1.82
CA PRO A 51 -8.41 -3.64 2.24
C PRO A 51 -9.89 -3.44 2.62
N GLU A 52 -10.22 -2.32 3.25
CA GLU A 52 -11.60 -1.98 3.63
C GLU A 52 -12.51 -1.78 2.40
N GLN A 53 -12.02 -1.10 1.37
CA GLN A 53 -12.78 -0.90 0.13
C GLN A 53 -12.92 -2.22 -0.65
N MET A 54 -11.87 -3.06 -0.64
CA MET A 54 -11.93 -4.38 -1.23
C MET A 54 -12.95 -5.28 -0.52
N ALA A 55 -12.99 -5.26 0.81
CA ALA A 55 -13.97 -6.00 1.60
C ALA A 55 -15.41 -5.54 1.31
N ALA A 56 -15.63 -4.22 1.21
CA ALA A 56 -16.93 -3.67 0.83
C ALA A 56 -17.36 -4.10 -0.59
N LEU A 57 -16.42 -4.18 -1.52
CA LEU A 57 -16.66 -4.64 -2.89
C LEU A 57 -17.02 -6.14 -2.94
N GLU A 58 -16.34 -6.98 -2.15
CA GLU A 58 -16.65 -8.42 -2.03
C GLU A 58 -18.02 -8.65 -1.38
N ALA A 59 -18.37 -7.87 -0.35
CA ALA A 59 -19.68 -7.93 0.30
C ALA A 59 -20.82 -7.56 -0.66
N ALA A 60 -20.63 -6.52 -1.48
CA ALA A 60 -21.60 -6.14 -2.50
C ALA A 60 -21.72 -7.19 -3.62
N LEU A 61 -20.61 -7.85 -4.00
CA LEU A 61 -20.67 -8.99 -4.93
C LEU A 61 -21.47 -10.17 -4.34
N ALA A 62 -21.27 -10.48 -3.05
CA ALA A 62 -22.03 -11.54 -2.38
C ALA A 62 -23.54 -11.23 -2.32
N SER A 63 -23.91 -9.99 -2.00
CA SER A 63 -25.30 -9.52 -2.03
C SER A 63 -25.93 -9.68 -3.42
N ALA A 64 -25.23 -9.24 -4.47
CA ALA A 64 -25.72 -9.36 -5.84
C ALA A 64 -25.92 -10.83 -6.27
N LYS A 65 -25.04 -11.73 -5.84
CA LYS A 65 -25.16 -13.19 -6.08
C LYS A 65 -26.36 -13.80 -5.36
N ASP A 66 -26.61 -13.39 -4.11
CA ASP A 66 -27.76 -13.85 -3.34
C ASP A 66 -29.08 -13.44 -4.01
N LYS A 67 -29.19 -12.19 -4.47
CA LYS A 67 -30.34 -11.71 -5.26
C LYS A 67 -30.53 -12.50 -6.55
N LEU A 68 -29.45 -12.81 -7.26
CA LEU A 68 -29.50 -13.63 -8.46
C LEU A 68 -30.02 -15.05 -8.16
N ALA A 69 -29.57 -15.65 -7.05
CA ALA A 69 -30.00 -16.98 -6.60
C ALA A 69 -31.48 -17.01 -6.17
N LYS A 70 -31.97 -15.91 -5.57
CA LYS A 70 -33.38 -15.73 -5.18
C LYS A 70 -34.32 -15.43 -6.35
N GLY A 71 -33.79 -15.29 -7.57
CA GLY A 71 -34.57 -14.94 -8.75
C GLY A 71 -34.91 -13.44 -8.85
N GLU A 72 -34.28 -12.59 -8.03
CA GLU A 72 -34.43 -11.14 -8.09
C GLU A 72 -33.60 -10.55 -9.24
N TYR A 73 -33.83 -11.01 -10.47
CA TYR A 73 -32.96 -10.77 -11.62
C TYR A 73 -32.75 -9.30 -11.95
N LYS A 74 -33.79 -8.47 -11.85
CA LYS A 74 -33.67 -7.01 -12.05
C LYS A 74 -32.77 -6.35 -11.00
N ALA A 75 -32.94 -6.70 -9.73
CA ALA A 75 -32.14 -6.16 -8.64
C ALA A 75 -30.68 -6.64 -8.73
N ALA A 76 -30.48 -7.92 -9.05
CA ALA A 76 -29.17 -8.50 -9.29
C ALA A 76 -28.45 -7.85 -10.48
N LEU A 77 -29.17 -7.58 -11.58
CA LEU A 77 -28.65 -6.90 -12.76
C LEU A 77 -28.18 -5.47 -12.42
N THR A 78 -29.02 -4.67 -11.75
CA THR A 78 -28.67 -3.31 -11.35
C THR A 78 -27.46 -3.28 -10.42
N GLU A 79 -27.41 -4.19 -9.43
CA GLU A 79 -26.29 -4.26 -8.50
C GLU A 79 -24.99 -4.71 -9.17
N ALA A 80 -25.06 -5.72 -10.05
CA ALA A 80 -23.92 -6.21 -10.81
C ALA A 80 -23.34 -5.14 -11.76
N GLN A 81 -24.18 -4.34 -12.41
CA GLN A 81 -23.72 -3.21 -13.22
C GLN A 81 -23.00 -2.15 -12.37
N GLY A 82 -23.53 -1.84 -11.18
CA GLY A 82 -22.90 -0.93 -10.22
C GLY A 82 -21.54 -1.44 -9.73
N LEU A 83 -21.39 -2.76 -9.55
CA LEU A 83 -20.14 -3.38 -9.09
C LEU A 83 -18.98 -3.18 -10.06
N VAL A 84 -19.22 -3.17 -11.37
CA VAL A 84 -18.16 -2.92 -12.36
C VAL A 84 -17.59 -1.50 -12.20
N GLY A 85 -18.46 -0.51 -11.95
CA GLY A 85 -18.04 0.87 -11.65
C GLY A 85 -17.25 0.94 -10.34
N LYS A 86 -17.81 0.39 -9.26
CA LYS A 86 -17.15 0.34 -7.95
C LYS A 86 -15.78 -0.34 -8.01
N ALA A 87 -15.64 -1.44 -8.74
CA ALA A 87 -14.35 -2.12 -8.90
C ALA A 87 -13.30 -1.21 -9.55
N LYS A 88 -13.68 -0.40 -10.55
CA LYS A 88 -12.78 0.60 -11.15
C LYS A 88 -12.38 1.68 -10.16
N ASP A 89 -13.33 2.17 -9.35
CA ASP A 89 -13.06 3.19 -8.34
C ASP A 89 -12.12 2.67 -7.25
N VAL A 90 -12.33 1.43 -6.78
CA VAL A 90 -11.45 0.76 -5.81
C VAL A 90 -10.05 0.55 -6.39
N LEU A 91 -9.94 0.17 -7.67
CA LEU A 91 -8.64 0.05 -8.35
C LEU A 91 -7.94 1.41 -8.48
N ALA A 92 -8.69 2.48 -8.79
CA ALA A 92 -8.15 3.83 -8.85
C ALA A 92 -7.67 4.31 -7.47
N ALA A 93 -8.43 4.03 -6.41
CA ALA A 93 -8.05 4.31 -5.03
C ALA A 93 -6.79 3.54 -4.61
N ALA A 94 -6.69 2.25 -4.99
CA ALA A 94 -5.50 1.44 -4.75
C ALA A 94 -4.26 2.06 -5.43
N LYS A 95 -4.37 2.49 -6.69
CA LYS A 95 -3.27 3.15 -7.41
C LYS A 95 -2.87 4.48 -6.77
N ALA A 96 -3.85 5.33 -6.44
CA ALA A 96 -3.58 6.59 -5.75
C ALA A 96 -2.88 6.34 -4.40
N LYS A 97 -3.29 5.31 -3.65
CA LYS A 97 -2.66 4.94 -2.39
C LYS A 97 -1.24 4.41 -2.58
N LYS A 98 -1.00 3.66 -3.66
CA LYS A 98 0.34 3.20 -4.06
C LYS A 98 1.28 4.36 -4.32
N ASP A 99 0.82 5.36 -5.06
CA ASP A 99 1.60 6.56 -5.42
C ASP A 99 1.91 7.39 -4.17
N GLU A 100 0.92 7.61 -3.30
CA GLU A 100 1.07 8.29 -2.02
C GLU A 100 2.13 7.59 -1.14
N LEU A 101 2.01 6.27 -0.95
CA LEU A 101 2.94 5.51 -0.12
C LEU A 101 4.34 5.43 -0.73
N SER A 102 4.45 5.39 -2.06
CA SER A 102 5.76 5.41 -2.74
C SER A 102 6.46 6.76 -2.53
N LYS A 103 5.71 7.87 -2.57
CA LYS A 103 6.24 9.20 -2.24
C LYS A 103 6.68 9.27 -0.78
N GLN A 104 5.84 8.81 0.16
CA GLN A 104 6.19 8.77 1.59
C GLN A 104 7.43 7.92 1.85
N TRP A 105 7.57 6.79 1.15
CA TRP A 105 8.77 5.96 1.23
C TRP A 105 10.03 6.74 0.84
N THR A 106 10.00 7.45 -0.30
CA THR A 106 11.13 8.30 -0.72
C THR A 106 11.44 9.37 0.33
N GLU A 107 10.45 10.12 0.80
CA GLU A 107 10.63 11.17 1.81
C GLU A 107 11.15 10.64 3.16
N LEU A 108 10.71 9.45 3.59
CA LEU A 108 11.15 8.85 4.84
C LEU A 108 12.58 8.31 4.76
N THR A 109 12.92 7.72 3.62
CA THR A 109 14.23 7.08 3.41
C THR A 109 15.30 8.07 2.96
N GLU A 110 14.90 9.23 2.43
CA GLU A 110 15.77 10.39 2.24
C GLU A 110 16.35 10.82 3.59
N GLY A 111 17.67 10.92 3.70
CA GLY A 111 18.34 11.26 4.96
C GLY A 111 18.60 10.07 5.90
N MET A 112 17.90 8.94 5.72
CA MET A 112 18.00 7.82 6.67
C MET A 112 19.39 7.17 6.71
N PRO A 113 20.07 6.88 5.58
CA PRO A 113 21.44 6.39 5.60
C PRO A 113 22.39 7.33 6.36
N GLN A 114 22.27 8.65 6.15
CA GLN A 114 23.11 9.64 6.82
C GLN A 114 22.87 9.69 8.33
N MET A 115 21.62 9.51 8.79
CA MET A 115 21.31 9.38 10.22
C MET A 115 21.98 8.13 10.82
N VAL A 116 21.90 6.99 10.14
CA VAL A 116 22.53 5.74 10.58
C VAL A 116 24.06 5.87 10.66
N GLU A 117 24.68 6.50 9.65
CA GLU A 117 26.12 6.76 9.63
C GLU A 117 26.55 7.72 10.74
N ALA A 118 25.79 8.78 11.00
CA ALA A 118 26.07 9.72 12.10
C ALA A 118 26.03 9.03 13.47
N ILE A 119 25.02 8.19 13.71
CA ILE A 119 24.90 7.39 14.93
C ILE A 119 26.09 6.43 15.06
N GLN A 120 26.42 5.69 13.99
CA GLN A 120 27.57 4.78 13.96
C GLN A 120 28.88 5.50 14.28
N GLY A 121 29.17 6.61 13.60
CA GLY A 121 30.39 7.38 13.80
C GLY A 121 30.52 7.91 15.23
N LYS A 122 29.42 8.34 15.85
CA LYS A 122 29.41 8.80 17.24
C LYS A 122 29.60 7.65 18.22
N VAL A 123 28.92 6.52 18.00
CA VAL A 123 29.09 5.29 18.81
C VAL A 123 30.53 4.80 18.77
N ASP A 124 31.16 4.75 17.59
CA ASP A 124 32.54 4.29 17.42
C ASP A 124 33.53 5.25 18.08
N SER A 125 33.30 6.55 17.93
CA SER A 125 34.13 7.59 18.55
C SER A 125 34.07 7.48 20.07
N LEU A 126 32.87 7.37 20.65
CA LEU A 126 32.68 7.25 22.10
C LEU A 126 33.25 5.94 22.65
N SER A 127 33.17 4.85 21.88
CA SER A 127 33.70 3.53 22.27
C SER A 127 35.23 3.49 22.40
N LYS A 128 35.94 4.40 21.72
CA LYS A 128 37.41 4.50 21.76
C LYS A 128 37.91 5.37 22.91
N LEU A 129 37.03 6.13 23.57
CA LEU A 129 37.42 7.04 24.66
C LEU A 129 37.62 6.28 25.98
N LYS A 130 38.73 6.56 26.67
CA LYS A 130 38.96 6.05 28.04
C LYS A 130 38.04 6.70 29.09
N LYS A 131 37.55 7.92 28.83
CA LYS A 131 36.56 8.64 29.65
C LYS A 131 35.49 9.22 28.73
N LEU A 132 34.24 8.88 29.01
CA LEU A 132 33.10 9.40 28.26
C LEU A 132 32.82 10.88 28.59
N PRO A 133 32.23 11.65 27.66
CA PRO A 133 31.74 13.00 27.94
C PRO A 133 30.74 12.98 29.11
N LYS A 134 30.71 14.04 29.93
CA LYS A 134 29.91 14.10 31.18
C LYS A 134 28.40 13.86 30.96
N ASN A 135 27.87 14.07 29.76
CA ASN A 135 26.47 13.89 29.40
C ASN A 135 26.14 12.48 28.85
N ILE A 136 27.15 11.63 28.64
CA ILE A 136 27.01 10.27 28.09
C ILE A 136 27.50 9.24 29.11
N THR A 137 26.62 8.32 29.50
CA THR A 137 26.94 7.19 30.37
C THR A 137 27.28 5.94 29.55
N THR A 138 27.93 4.96 30.19
CA THR A 138 28.19 3.65 29.57
C THR A 138 26.90 2.95 29.16
N GLU A 139 25.83 3.08 29.96
CA GLU A 139 24.50 2.56 29.65
C GLU A 139 23.93 3.20 28.39
N LYS A 140 23.92 4.54 28.29
CA LYS A 140 23.46 5.24 27.07
C LYS A 140 24.24 4.84 25.82
N LEU A 141 25.55 4.61 25.94
CA LEU A 141 26.38 4.14 24.83
C LEU A 141 26.04 2.69 24.44
N ALA A 142 25.78 1.81 25.41
CA ALA A 142 25.37 0.43 25.17
C ALA A 142 23.96 0.37 24.53
N GLU A 143 23.02 1.15 25.04
CA GLU A 143 21.69 1.31 24.46
C GLU A 143 21.76 1.84 23.03
N ALA A 144 22.58 2.87 22.77
CA ALA A 144 22.75 3.41 21.43
C ALA A 144 23.38 2.41 20.45
N LYS A 145 24.30 1.55 20.91
CA LYS A 145 24.84 0.43 20.11
C LYS A 145 23.75 -0.56 19.74
N SER A 146 22.99 -1.03 20.73
CA SER A 146 21.90 -1.98 20.49
C SER A 146 20.81 -1.37 19.59
N GLY A 147 20.45 -0.11 19.84
CA GLY A 147 19.51 0.65 19.04
C GLY A 147 19.96 0.85 17.60
N LEU A 148 21.25 1.08 17.36
CA LEU A 148 21.82 1.19 16.01
C LEU A 148 21.73 -0.13 15.24
N GLU A 149 22.03 -1.26 15.86
CA GLU A 149 21.89 -2.58 15.23
C GLU A 149 20.43 -2.89 14.92
N ALA A 150 19.51 -2.56 15.83
CA ALA A 150 18.08 -2.67 15.59
C ALA A 150 17.61 -1.77 14.43
N VAL A 151 18.08 -0.51 14.38
CA VAL A 151 17.80 0.43 13.29
C VAL A 151 18.27 -0.11 11.93
N LYS A 152 19.47 -0.70 11.85
CA LYS A 152 19.99 -1.31 10.61
C LYS A 152 19.14 -2.51 10.18
N ALA A 153 18.80 -3.39 11.12
CA ALA A 153 17.98 -4.57 10.84
C ALA A 153 16.57 -4.19 10.37
N ASP A 154 15.93 -3.24 11.05
CA ASP A 154 14.59 -2.75 10.70
C ASP A 154 14.60 -2.01 9.36
N LEU A 155 15.65 -1.23 9.06
CA LEU A 155 15.82 -0.59 7.75
C LEU A 155 15.93 -1.64 6.62
N ALA A 156 16.73 -2.69 6.82
CA ALA A 156 16.86 -3.77 5.84
C ALA A 156 15.51 -4.47 5.61
N LYS A 157 14.76 -4.76 6.68
CA LYS A 157 13.42 -5.35 6.60
C LYS A 157 12.43 -4.44 5.87
N ALA A 158 12.49 -3.13 6.13
CA ALA A 158 11.66 -2.14 5.44
C ALA A 158 11.96 -2.13 3.92
N GLN A 159 13.25 -2.19 3.54
CA GLN A 159 13.66 -2.26 2.14
C GLN A 159 13.19 -3.54 1.45
N GLU A 160 13.25 -4.69 2.15
CA GLU A 160 12.73 -5.96 1.63
C GLU A 160 11.20 -5.93 1.45
N SER A 161 10.48 -5.36 2.41
CA SER A 161 9.03 -5.16 2.34
C SER A 161 8.65 -4.27 1.15
N PHE A 162 9.43 -3.21 0.89
CA PHE A 162 9.23 -2.36 -0.28
C PHE A 162 9.47 -3.12 -1.59
N LYS A 163 10.56 -3.88 -1.69
CA LYS A 163 10.92 -4.69 -2.88
C LYS A 163 9.91 -5.79 -3.18
N SER A 164 9.27 -6.37 -2.16
CA SER A 164 8.22 -7.38 -2.31
C SER A 164 6.83 -6.80 -2.62
N GLY A 165 6.72 -5.46 -2.72
CA GLY A 165 5.47 -4.77 -3.03
C GLY A 165 4.54 -4.58 -1.83
N ASN A 166 5.01 -4.84 -0.60
CA ASN A 166 4.30 -4.56 0.64
C ASN A 166 4.59 -3.11 1.08
N ILE A 167 4.22 -2.14 0.23
CA ILE A 167 4.63 -0.74 0.36
C ILE A 167 4.08 -0.12 1.66
N ALA A 168 2.86 -0.47 2.08
CA ALA A 168 2.28 0.03 3.34
C ALA A 168 3.08 -0.41 4.57
N GLU A 169 3.47 -1.69 4.63
CA GLU A 169 4.31 -2.22 5.71
C GLU A 169 5.70 -1.59 5.68
N ALA A 170 6.27 -1.41 4.49
CA ALA A 170 7.57 -0.77 4.31
C ALA A 170 7.59 0.67 4.84
N VAL A 171 6.60 1.49 4.47
CA VAL A 171 6.46 2.87 4.94
C VAL A 171 6.32 2.93 6.47
N ALA A 172 5.48 2.08 7.05
CA ALA A 172 5.32 2.00 8.51
C ALA A 172 6.64 1.62 9.21
N ALA A 173 7.37 0.64 8.66
CA ALA A 173 8.67 0.23 9.19
C ALA A 173 9.71 1.35 9.06
N ALA A 174 9.79 2.04 7.91
CA ALA A 174 10.70 3.17 7.72
C ALA A 174 10.41 4.33 8.68
N ALA A 175 9.14 4.65 8.93
CA ALA A 175 8.76 5.67 9.91
C ALA A 175 9.25 5.30 11.33
N ALA A 176 9.08 4.04 11.73
CA ALA A 176 9.58 3.53 13.02
C ALA A 176 11.12 3.56 13.10
N VAL A 177 11.82 3.23 12.01
CA VAL A 177 13.29 3.33 11.93
C VAL A 177 13.74 4.78 12.12
N LYS A 178 13.09 5.73 11.46
CA LYS A 178 13.40 7.16 11.60
C LYS A 178 13.24 7.62 13.05
N GLU A 179 12.15 7.25 13.71
CA GLU A 179 11.92 7.59 15.13
C GLU A 179 13.01 7.01 16.05
N LYS A 180 13.37 5.73 15.86
CA LYS A 180 14.45 5.09 16.62
C LYS A 180 15.80 5.75 16.38
N ALA A 181 16.10 6.10 15.13
CA ALA A 181 17.32 6.81 14.77
C ALA A 181 17.39 8.20 15.43
N VAL A 182 16.29 8.97 15.43
CA VAL A 182 16.21 10.26 16.12
C VAL A 182 16.46 10.11 17.62
N LYS A 183 15.81 9.15 18.28
CA LYS A 183 16.04 8.87 19.70
C LYS A 183 17.49 8.47 20.01
N ALA A 184 18.13 7.70 19.13
CA ALA A 184 19.54 7.35 19.26
C ALA A 184 20.47 8.56 19.04
N MET A 185 20.14 9.47 18.11
CA MET A 185 20.87 10.71 17.94
C MET A 185 20.79 11.60 19.18
N GLU A 186 19.59 11.78 19.75
CA GLU A 186 19.36 12.55 20.98
C GLU A 186 20.11 11.96 22.17
N SER A 187 20.04 10.64 22.37
CA SER A 187 20.72 9.97 23.50
C SER A 187 22.25 10.08 23.43
N LEU A 188 22.78 10.17 22.22
CA LEU A 188 24.21 10.35 21.92
C LEU A 188 24.64 11.84 21.85
N GLY A 189 23.71 12.78 22.01
CA GLY A 189 23.98 14.22 21.89
C GLY A 189 24.43 14.64 20.49
N ILE A 190 23.91 13.97 19.46
CA ILE A 190 24.04 14.37 18.06
C ILE A 190 22.90 15.35 17.79
N SER A 191 23.21 16.62 17.54
CA SER A 191 22.20 17.54 17.01
C SER A 191 21.79 17.05 15.61
N ALA A 192 20.49 17.04 15.32
CA ALA A 192 19.99 16.67 13.99
C ALA A 192 20.76 17.44 12.90
N PRO A 193 21.16 16.77 11.80
CA PRO A 193 21.82 17.47 10.70
C PRO A 193 20.90 18.62 10.25
N GLU A 194 21.45 19.84 10.19
CA GLU A 194 20.70 21.00 9.68
C GLU A 194 20.08 20.61 8.32
N PRO A 195 18.78 20.85 8.09
CA PRO A 195 18.23 20.66 6.76
C PRO A 195 19.06 21.52 5.80
N ALA A 196 19.62 20.88 4.77
CA ALA A 196 20.35 21.59 3.73
C ALA A 196 19.47 22.74 3.25
N LYS A 197 19.95 23.98 3.45
CA LYS A 197 19.24 25.19 3.03
C LYS A 197 18.85 25.01 1.56
N SER A 198 17.56 25.10 1.29
CA SER A 198 16.98 25.14 -0.06
C SER A 198 17.58 26.25 -0.89
#